data_AF-A0A0X3TPX1-F1
#
_entry.id   AF-A0A0X3TPX1-F1
#
_cell.length_a   1.000
_cell.length_b   1.000
_cell.length_c   1.000
_cell.angle_alpha   90.00
_cell.angle_beta   90.00
_cell.angle_gamma   90.00
#
_symmetry.space_group_name_H-M   'P 1'
#
loop_
_entity.id
_entity.type
_entity.pdbx_description
1 polymer ?
#
loop_
_entity_poly.entity_id
_entity_poly.type
_entity_poly.pdbx_seq_one_letter_code
_entity_poly.pdbx_strand_id
1 'polypeptide(L)'
;MNHREHFLKTKLKGLLERRSMPRQLVGNERAQREEMNSLAFTIDKYAPRNGYEGWWSKYQQQLDEDAKTRVWPTAFELKAAAHEVQGTTIKRPAQGDEIDTLKIYANRMDSGEGIPEGCLFGRLCVEMQSRGLMKPDTLRKYRLAWYLNVKKIYGEQKANQMEAEMIEHQEAAEKAAHEEDKPPLHATNSLQPVRYDWDVAK
;
A
#
# COMPACT_ATOMS: atom_id res chain seq x y z
N MET A 1 25.66 -19.30 2.74
CA MET A 1 25.05 -19.21 1.39
C MET A 1 23.54 -19.02 1.59
N ASN A 2 22.94 -18.04 0.93
CA ASN A 2 21.51 -17.74 1.11
C ASN A 2 20.66 -18.88 0.50
N HIS A 3 19.62 -19.34 1.20
CA HIS A 3 18.77 -20.46 0.74
C HIS A 3 18.15 -20.18 -0.65
N ARG A 4 17.72 -18.94 -0.89
CA ARG A 4 17.22 -18.47 -2.19
C ARG A 4 18.28 -18.58 -3.29
N GLU A 5 19.49 -18.10 -3.01
CA GLU A 5 20.59 -18.12 -3.98
C GLU A 5 20.99 -19.55 -4.35
N HIS A 6 21.06 -20.44 -3.35
CA HIS A 6 21.33 -21.85 -3.58
C HIS A 6 20.24 -22.51 -4.43
N PHE A 7 18.96 -22.24 -4.12
CA PHE A 7 17.83 -22.75 -4.92
C PHE A 7 17.93 -22.32 -6.39
N LEU A 8 18.10 -21.01 -6.64
CA LEU A 8 18.15 -20.46 -8.00
C LEU A 8 19.34 -21.02 -8.80
N LYS A 9 20.53 -21.14 -8.18
CA LYS A 9 21.71 -21.74 -8.83
C LYS A 9 21.50 -23.21 -9.17
N THR A 10 20.93 -23.99 -8.26
CA THR A 10 20.61 -25.41 -8.50
C THR A 10 19.62 -25.57 -9.64
N LYS A 11 18.58 -24.73 -9.68
CA LYS A 11 17.58 -24.78 -10.75
C LYS A 11 18.13 -24.32 -12.10
N LEU A 12 18.96 -23.27 -12.12
CA LEU A 12 19.69 -22.85 -13.32
C LEU A 12 20.56 -23.99 -13.86
N LYS A 13 21.32 -24.67 -13.00
CA LYS A 13 22.15 -25.81 -13.42
C LYS A 13 21.31 -26.89 -14.11
N GLY A 14 20.19 -27.29 -13.50
CA GLY A 14 19.29 -28.28 -14.09
C GLY A 14 18.63 -27.81 -15.40
N LEU A 15 18.44 -26.50 -15.60
CA LEU A 15 18.01 -25.94 -16.88
C LEU A 15 19.10 -26.07 -17.94
N LEU A 16 20.33 -25.70 -17.61
CA LEU A 16 21.46 -25.71 -18.54
C LEU A 16 21.87 -27.13 -18.95
N GLU A 17 21.76 -28.11 -18.05
CA GLU A 17 22.03 -29.53 -18.33
C GLU A 17 21.07 -30.12 -19.38
N ARG A 18 19.85 -29.58 -19.51
CA ARG A 18 18.85 -30.02 -20.50
C ARG A 18 19.00 -29.36 -21.87
N ARG A 19 19.90 -28.38 -21.98
CA ARG A 19 20.11 -27.54 -23.16
C ARG A 19 21.54 -27.69 -23.69
N SER A 20 21.71 -27.54 -25.00
CA SER A 20 23.03 -27.61 -25.63
C SER A 20 23.84 -26.35 -25.33
N MET A 21 25.09 -26.52 -24.93
CA MET A 21 26.01 -25.41 -24.73
C MET A 21 26.30 -24.69 -26.07
N PRO A 22 26.37 -23.35 -26.09
CA PRO A 22 26.79 -22.58 -27.26
C PRO A 22 28.15 -23.04 -27.79
N ARG A 23 28.28 -23.17 -29.11
CA ARG A 23 29.52 -23.67 -29.76
C ARG A 23 30.77 -22.86 -29.39
N GLN A 24 30.60 -21.56 -29.16
CA GLN A 24 31.68 -20.63 -28.81
C GLN A 24 32.26 -20.88 -27.41
N LEU A 25 31.52 -21.59 -26.53
CA LEU A 25 31.93 -21.89 -25.17
C LEU A 25 32.59 -23.27 -25.05
N VAL A 26 32.51 -24.11 -26.09
CA VAL A 26 33.08 -25.45 -26.10
C VAL A 26 34.61 -25.36 -25.97
N GLY A 27 35.17 -26.04 -24.97
CA GLY A 27 36.62 -26.07 -24.71
C GLY A 27 37.17 -24.84 -23.96
N ASN A 28 36.33 -23.84 -23.64
CA ASN A 28 36.75 -22.65 -22.89
C ASN A 28 36.08 -22.60 -21.50
N GLU A 29 36.69 -23.24 -20.51
CA GLU A 29 36.17 -23.34 -19.14
C GLU A 29 36.03 -21.98 -18.44
N ARG A 30 36.83 -20.99 -18.82
CA ARG A 30 36.72 -19.63 -18.28
C ARG A 30 35.46 -18.96 -18.80
N ALA A 31 35.25 -18.98 -20.11
CA ALA A 31 34.07 -18.40 -20.73
C ALA A 31 32.77 -19.09 -20.26
N GLN A 32 32.79 -20.41 -20.06
CA GLN A 32 31.66 -21.15 -19.50
C GLN A 32 31.29 -20.67 -18.09
N ARG A 33 32.28 -20.46 -17.22
CA ARG A 33 32.07 -19.95 -15.86
C ARG A 33 31.55 -18.52 -15.86
N GLU A 34 32.13 -17.66 -16.69
CA GLU A 34 31.70 -16.27 -16.84
C GLU A 34 30.25 -16.21 -17.35
N GLU A 35 29.88 -17.04 -18.32
CA GLU A 35 28.51 -17.13 -18.83
C GLU A 35 27.54 -17.62 -17.75
N MET A 36 27.85 -18.72 -17.06
CA MET A 36 27.01 -19.23 -15.97
C MET A 36 26.79 -18.17 -14.88
N ASN A 37 27.84 -17.41 -14.53
CA ASN A 37 27.74 -16.34 -13.54
C ASN A 37 26.86 -15.18 -14.04
N SER A 38 26.96 -14.82 -15.32
CA SER A 38 26.12 -13.80 -15.94
C SER A 38 24.63 -14.19 -15.94
N LEU A 39 24.32 -15.44 -16.29
CA LEU A 39 22.96 -15.97 -16.25
C LEU A 39 22.42 -16.04 -14.81
N ALA A 40 23.24 -16.51 -13.86
CA ALA A 40 22.88 -16.56 -12.45
C ALA A 40 22.60 -15.17 -11.88
N PHE A 41 23.44 -14.18 -12.20
CA PHE A 41 23.24 -12.79 -11.78
C PHE A 41 21.95 -12.21 -12.36
N THR A 42 21.66 -12.49 -13.63
CA THR A 42 20.43 -12.03 -14.28
C THR A 42 19.20 -12.60 -13.59
N ILE A 43 19.18 -13.91 -13.31
CA ILE A 43 18.07 -14.55 -12.58
C ILE A 43 17.93 -13.97 -11.18
N ASP A 44 19.04 -13.82 -10.45
CA ASP A 44 19.03 -13.29 -9.09
C ASP A 44 18.46 -11.87 -9.01
N LYS A 45 18.75 -11.04 -10.02
CA LYS A 45 18.24 -9.67 -10.13
C LYS A 45 16.73 -9.59 -10.33
N TYR A 46 16.13 -10.51 -11.09
CA TYR A 46 14.69 -10.47 -11.41
C TYR A 46 13.83 -11.39 -10.55
N ALA A 47 14.42 -12.40 -9.92
CA ALA A 47 13.70 -13.30 -9.04
C ALA A 47 13.19 -12.53 -7.80
N PRO A 48 11.93 -12.75 -7.36
CA PRO A 48 11.39 -12.05 -6.21
C PRO A 48 12.11 -12.44 -4.92
N ARG A 49 12.03 -11.57 -3.89
CA ARG A 49 12.61 -11.85 -2.56
C ARG A 49 11.90 -13.02 -1.86
N ASN A 50 10.57 -13.06 -1.97
CA ASN A 50 9.69 -14.10 -1.41
C ASN A 50 8.91 -14.80 -2.54
N GLY A 51 8.51 -16.06 -2.35
CA GLY A 51 7.73 -16.81 -3.34
C GLY A 51 8.52 -17.19 -4.61
N TYR A 52 9.86 -17.20 -4.53
CA TYR A 52 10.74 -17.46 -5.67
C TYR A 52 10.60 -18.88 -6.25
N GLU A 53 10.14 -19.86 -5.46
CA GLU A 53 9.90 -21.22 -5.94
C GLU A 53 8.71 -21.31 -6.91
N GLY A 54 7.60 -20.66 -6.54
CA GLY A 54 6.41 -20.57 -7.39
C GLY A 54 6.67 -19.71 -8.63
N TRP A 55 7.44 -18.63 -8.46
CA TRP A 55 7.93 -17.81 -9.58
C TRP A 55 8.80 -18.63 -10.54
N TRP A 56 9.75 -19.42 -10.03
CA TRP A 56 10.66 -20.21 -10.87
C TRP A 56 9.91 -21.15 -11.81
N SER A 57 8.85 -21.80 -11.32
CA SER A 57 8.08 -22.75 -12.13
C SER A 57 7.43 -22.06 -13.35
N LYS A 58 6.80 -20.89 -13.12
CA LYS A 58 6.23 -20.07 -14.20
C LYS A 58 7.30 -19.50 -15.13
N TYR A 59 8.39 -19.03 -14.53
CA TYR A 59 9.53 -18.48 -15.25
C TYR A 59 10.17 -19.49 -16.20
N GLN A 60 10.38 -20.71 -15.73
CA GLN A 60 10.94 -21.78 -16.54
C GLN A 60 9.99 -22.17 -17.68
N GLN A 61 8.68 -22.25 -17.41
CA GLN A 61 7.69 -22.52 -18.44
C GLN A 61 7.74 -21.43 -19.53
N GLN A 62 7.70 -20.15 -19.15
CA GLN A 62 7.78 -19.04 -20.09
C GLN A 62 9.08 -19.09 -20.92
N LEU A 63 10.20 -19.38 -20.28
CA LEU A 63 11.50 -19.49 -20.95
C LEU A 63 11.57 -20.68 -21.92
N ASP A 64 10.83 -21.75 -21.66
CA ASP A 64 10.70 -22.90 -22.57
C ASP A 64 9.74 -22.59 -23.73
N GLU A 65 8.69 -21.79 -23.50
CA GLU A 65 7.76 -21.31 -24.54
C GLU A 65 8.43 -20.30 -25.48
N ASP A 66 9.22 -19.37 -24.96
CA ASP A 66 9.92 -18.34 -25.73
C ASP A 66 11.16 -18.90 -26.46
N ALA A 67 11.66 -20.06 -26.03
CA ALA A 67 12.90 -20.64 -26.56
C ALA A 67 12.72 -21.11 -28.02
N LYS A 68 13.32 -20.37 -28.95
CA LYS A 68 13.38 -20.77 -30.37
C LYS A 68 14.36 -21.91 -30.64
N THR A 69 15.33 -22.11 -29.75
CA THR A 69 16.36 -23.14 -29.90
C THR A 69 16.62 -23.84 -28.57
N ARG A 70 17.16 -25.06 -28.63
CA ARG A 70 17.53 -25.84 -27.44
C ARG A 70 18.90 -25.46 -26.85
N VAL A 71 19.42 -24.27 -27.20
CA VAL A 71 20.71 -23.77 -26.72
C VAL A 71 20.54 -23.09 -25.35
N TRP A 72 21.64 -22.91 -24.61
CA TRP A 72 21.62 -22.08 -23.40
C TRP A 72 21.00 -20.71 -23.70
N PRO A 73 20.12 -20.22 -22.81
CA PRO A 73 19.47 -18.94 -23.00
C PRO A 73 20.48 -17.80 -22.85
N THR A 74 20.20 -16.71 -23.55
CA THR A 74 20.93 -15.45 -23.39
C THR A 74 20.38 -14.63 -22.21
N ALA A 75 21.17 -13.69 -21.69
CA ALA A 75 20.69 -12.76 -20.66
C ALA A 75 19.46 -11.95 -21.12
N PHE A 76 19.31 -11.69 -22.43
CA PHE A 76 18.15 -11.02 -22.99
C PHE A 76 16.89 -11.87 -22.90
N GLU A 77 16.96 -13.15 -23.27
CA GLU A 77 15.84 -14.10 -23.16
C GLU A 77 15.44 -14.31 -21.70
N LEU A 78 16.43 -14.44 -20.81
CA LEU A 78 16.17 -14.55 -19.38
C LEU A 78 15.44 -13.31 -18.82
N LYS A 79 15.80 -12.11 -19.29
CA LYS A 79 15.13 -10.87 -18.92
C LYS A 79 13.71 -10.79 -19.46
N ALA A 80 13.51 -11.16 -20.73
CA ALA A 80 12.20 -11.13 -21.38
C ALA A 80 11.20 -12.04 -20.65
N ALA A 81 11.58 -13.31 -20.41
CA ALA A 81 10.74 -14.26 -19.67
C ALA A 81 10.44 -13.77 -18.24
N ALA A 82 11.38 -13.07 -17.60
CA ALA A 82 11.17 -12.56 -16.24
C ALA A 82 10.14 -11.43 -16.22
N HIS A 83 10.16 -10.54 -17.21
CA HIS A 83 9.17 -9.47 -17.34
C HIS A 83 7.77 -10.00 -17.62
N GLU A 84 7.62 -11.03 -18.45
CA GLU A 84 6.32 -11.61 -18.77
C GLU A 84 5.67 -12.26 -17.53
N VAL A 85 6.47 -13.03 -16.78
CA VAL A 85 6.01 -13.67 -15.54
C VAL A 85 5.66 -12.64 -14.46
N GLN A 86 6.36 -11.50 -14.43
CA GLN A 86 6.02 -10.38 -13.54
C GLN A 86 4.74 -9.66 -13.99
N GLY A 87 4.57 -9.44 -15.31
CA GLY A 87 3.40 -8.80 -15.92
C GLY A 87 2.09 -9.58 -15.74
N THR A 88 2.19 -10.90 -15.49
CA THR A 88 1.04 -11.78 -15.22
C THR A 88 0.57 -11.73 -13.76
N THR A 89 1.18 -10.90 -12.91
CA THR A 89 0.59 -10.60 -11.60
C THR A 89 -0.62 -9.72 -11.83
N ILE A 90 -1.80 -10.34 -11.96
CA ILE A 90 -3.09 -9.66 -11.85
C ILE A 90 -2.99 -8.85 -10.55
N LYS A 91 -2.87 -7.53 -10.67
CA LYS A 91 -3.03 -6.63 -9.53
C LYS A 91 -4.44 -6.91 -9.06
N ARG A 92 -4.59 -7.63 -7.94
CA ARG A 92 -5.89 -7.72 -7.26
C ARG A 92 -6.38 -6.28 -7.16
N PRO A 93 -7.58 -5.93 -7.66
CA PRO A 93 -8.17 -4.68 -7.23
C PRO A 93 -8.14 -4.71 -5.71
N ALA A 94 -7.57 -3.67 -5.10
CA ALA A 94 -7.54 -3.58 -3.66
C ALA A 94 -8.98 -3.83 -3.20
N GLN A 95 -9.17 -4.89 -2.41
CA GLN A 95 -10.40 -5.07 -1.67
C GLN A 95 -10.51 -3.78 -0.86
N GLY A 96 -11.56 -2.99 -1.13
CA GLY A 96 -11.70 -1.67 -0.55
C GLY A 96 -11.88 -1.82 0.95
N ASP A 97 -10.78 -1.95 1.69
CA ASP A 97 -10.74 -1.62 3.10
C ASP A 97 -11.23 -0.18 3.16
N GLU A 98 -12.36 0.01 3.84
CA GLU A 98 -12.96 1.32 4.04
C GLU A 98 -11.86 2.23 4.58
N ILE A 99 -11.46 3.23 3.77
CA ILE A 99 -10.35 4.11 4.11
C ILE A 99 -10.80 4.97 5.28
N ASP A 100 -10.44 4.53 6.49
CA ASP A 100 -10.68 5.28 7.71
C ASP A 100 -9.71 6.46 7.76
N THR A 101 -10.16 7.57 7.19
CA THR A 101 -9.39 8.82 7.09
C THR A 101 -8.96 9.34 8.46
N LEU A 102 -9.75 9.12 9.51
CA LEU A 102 -9.42 9.53 10.87
C LEU A 102 -8.24 8.71 11.43
N LYS A 103 -8.21 7.40 11.16
CA LYS A 103 -7.04 6.57 11.50
C LYS A 103 -5.79 7.01 10.75
N ILE A 104 -5.91 7.41 9.48
CA ILE A 104 -4.77 7.93 8.71
C ILE A 104 -4.24 9.22 9.37
N TYR A 105 -5.11 10.16 9.74
CA TYR A 105 -4.68 11.38 10.41
C TYR A 105 -4.07 11.13 11.79
N ALA A 106 -4.63 10.20 12.57
CA ALA A 106 -4.05 9.80 13.86
C ALA A 106 -2.62 9.25 13.69
N ASN A 107 -2.43 8.35 12.73
CA ASN A 107 -1.11 7.78 12.42
C ASN A 107 -0.11 8.85 11.95
N ARG A 108 -0.57 9.85 11.19
CA ARG A 108 0.27 10.99 10.80
C ARG A 108 0.70 11.83 12.00
N MET A 109 -0.20 12.10 12.94
CA MET A 109 0.14 12.82 14.17
C MET A 109 1.16 12.05 15.03
N ASP A 110 1.00 10.74 15.15
CA ASP A 110 1.96 9.89 15.87
C ASP A 110 3.33 9.81 15.16
N SER A 111 3.34 9.93 13.84
CA SER A 111 4.56 9.95 13.01
C SER A 111 5.23 11.34 12.93
N GLY A 112 4.61 12.38 13.50
CA GLY A 112 5.14 13.75 13.45
C GLY A 112 4.94 14.44 12.09
N GLU A 113 4.03 13.94 11.25
CA GLU A 113 3.73 14.52 9.93
C GLU A 113 2.77 15.70 10.02
N GLY A 114 2.73 16.52 8.97
CA GLY A 114 1.78 17.62 8.84
C GLY A 114 0.34 17.11 8.68
N ILE A 115 -0.59 17.73 9.40
CA ILE A 115 -2.02 17.43 9.35
C ILE A 115 -2.84 18.70 9.05
N PRO A 116 -4.04 18.56 8.46
CA PRO A 116 -4.89 19.71 8.22
C PRO A 116 -5.42 20.31 9.53
N GLU A 117 -5.68 21.61 9.50
CA GLU A 117 -6.18 22.40 10.65
C GLU A 117 -7.47 21.84 11.24
N GLY A 118 -8.37 21.28 10.42
CA GLY A 118 -9.61 20.65 10.89
C GLY A 118 -9.39 19.47 11.85
N CYS A 119 -8.23 18.82 11.81
CA CYS A 119 -7.86 17.78 12.77
C CYS A 119 -7.36 18.35 14.11
N LEU A 120 -6.97 19.63 14.14
CA LEU A 120 -6.53 20.34 15.34
C LEU A 120 -7.70 21.04 16.05
N PHE A 121 -8.65 21.56 15.27
CA PHE A 121 -9.80 22.32 15.73
C PHE A 121 -11.05 21.94 14.92
N GLY A 122 -12.19 21.77 15.59
CA GLY A 122 -13.49 21.53 14.96
C GLY A 122 -13.90 20.05 14.91
N ARG A 123 -14.84 19.73 14.00
CA ARG A 123 -15.56 18.44 13.97
C ARG A 123 -14.64 17.22 13.92
N LEU A 124 -13.62 17.22 13.05
CA LEU A 124 -12.72 16.07 12.92
C LEU A 124 -11.89 15.88 14.19
N CYS A 125 -11.50 16.96 14.87
CA CYS A 125 -10.79 16.89 16.15
C CYS A 125 -11.66 16.20 17.22
N VAL A 126 -12.91 16.64 17.36
CA VAL A 126 -13.89 16.05 18.29
C VAL A 126 -14.14 14.58 17.97
N GLU A 127 -14.30 14.25 16.69
CA GLU A 127 -14.53 12.87 16.26
C GLU A 127 -13.32 11.97 16.55
N MET A 128 -12.09 12.44 16.28
CA MET A 128 -10.87 11.71 16.61
C MET A 128 -10.68 11.51 18.12
N GLN A 129 -11.05 12.50 18.93
CA GLN A 129 -11.04 12.41 20.40
C GLN A 129 -12.08 11.40 20.90
N SER A 130 -13.32 11.46 20.39
CA SER A 130 -14.41 10.54 20.77
C SER A 130 -14.08 9.09 20.47
N ARG A 131 -13.38 8.82 19.36
CA ARG A 131 -12.94 7.49 18.94
C ARG A 131 -11.65 7.03 19.65
N GLY A 132 -11.06 7.84 20.53
CA GLY A 132 -9.81 7.52 21.21
C GLY A 132 -8.60 7.39 20.29
N LEU A 133 -8.67 7.96 19.08
CA LEU A 133 -7.62 7.88 18.06
C LEU A 133 -6.50 8.91 18.30
N MET A 134 -6.70 9.84 19.23
CA MET A 134 -5.77 10.94 19.47
C MET A 134 -5.45 11.10 20.95
N LYS A 135 -4.16 11.17 21.27
CA LYS A 135 -3.69 11.47 22.63
C LYS A 135 -3.77 12.98 22.90
N PRO A 136 -4.28 13.43 24.07
CA PRO A 136 -4.34 14.84 24.42
C PRO A 136 -2.99 15.57 24.35
N ASP A 137 -1.91 14.89 24.72
CA ASP A 137 -0.55 15.44 24.65
C ASP A 137 -0.07 15.70 23.23
N THR A 138 -0.40 14.80 22.28
CA THR A 138 -0.04 14.95 20.87
C THR A 138 -0.79 16.16 20.28
N LEU A 139 -2.09 16.27 20.55
CA LEU A 139 -2.90 17.41 20.12
C LEU A 139 -2.35 18.74 20.62
N ARG A 140 -1.99 18.82 21.91
CA ARG A 140 -1.41 20.03 22.51
C ARG A 140 -0.13 20.47 21.79
N LYS A 141 0.77 19.54 21.47
CA LYS A 141 2.02 19.85 20.74
C LYS A 141 1.72 20.43 19.36
N TYR A 142 0.78 19.85 18.64
CA TYR A 142 0.40 20.32 17.32
C TYR A 142 -0.30 21.69 17.34
N ARG A 143 -1.20 21.93 18.30
CA ARG A 143 -1.84 23.25 18.49
C ARG A 143 -0.81 24.34 18.79
N LEU A 144 0.17 24.04 19.66
CA LEU A 144 1.26 24.97 19.95
C LEU A 144 2.11 25.24 18.70
N ALA A 145 2.46 24.21 17.94
CA ALA A 145 3.24 24.36 16.70
C ALA A 145 2.49 25.20 15.66
N TRP A 146 1.18 24.99 15.52
CA TRP A 146 0.30 25.81 14.68
C TRP A 146 0.32 27.28 15.13
N TYR A 147 0.10 27.56 16.41
CA TYR A 147 0.11 28.92 16.97
C TYR A 147 1.45 29.64 16.71
N LEU A 148 2.57 28.98 16.98
CA LEU A 148 3.91 29.54 16.75
C LEU A 148 4.14 29.85 15.26
N ASN A 149 3.62 29.02 14.36
CA ASN A 149 3.70 29.26 12.93
C ASN A 149 2.84 30.46 12.50
N VAL A 150 1.61 30.54 12.99
CA VAL A 150 0.72 31.69 12.75
C VAL A 150 1.34 32.98 13.29
N LYS A 151 1.88 32.97 14.51
CA LYS A 151 2.59 34.10 15.12
C LYS A 151 3.79 34.54 14.30
N LYS A 152 4.54 33.58 13.74
CA LYS A 152 5.69 33.86 12.88
C LYS A 152 5.27 34.52 11.55
N ILE A 153 4.15 34.12 10.96
CA ILE A 153 3.70 34.60 9.65
C ILE A 153 2.93 35.92 9.76
N TYR A 154 1.99 36.01 10.70
CA TYR A 154 1.01 37.11 10.79
C TYR A 154 1.22 38.04 11.99
N GLY A 155 2.18 37.74 12.85
CA GLY A 155 2.42 38.48 14.08
C GLY A 155 1.51 38.05 15.24
N GLU A 156 1.85 38.53 16.43
CA GLU A 156 1.25 38.09 17.70
C GLU A 156 -0.23 38.44 17.85
N GLN A 157 -0.62 39.65 17.46
CA GLN A 157 -2.02 40.09 17.57
C GLN A 157 -2.95 39.22 16.73
N LYS A 158 -2.55 38.92 15.48
CA LYS A 158 -3.35 38.08 14.59
C LYS A 158 -3.37 36.62 15.03
N ALA A 159 -2.25 36.11 15.56
CA ALA A 159 -2.20 34.76 16.13
C ALA A 159 -3.16 34.59 17.30
N ASN A 160 -3.23 35.56 18.22
CA ASN A 160 -4.15 35.51 19.35
C ASN A 160 -5.63 35.57 18.90
N GLN A 161 -5.94 36.38 17.89
CA GLN A 161 -7.29 36.44 17.31
C GLN A 161 -7.66 35.09 16.68
N MET A 162 -6.79 34.52 15.85
CA MET A 162 -7.04 33.25 15.18
C MET A 162 -7.13 32.09 16.18
N GLU A 163 -6.31 32.08 17.23
CA GLU A 163 -6.42 31.08 18.29
C GLU A 163 -7.77 31.14 19.00
N ALA A 164 -8.26 32.35 19.31
CA ALA A 164 -9.58 32.53 19.90
C ALA A 164 -10.72 32.04 18.97
N GLU A 165 -10.65 32.39 17.68
CA GLU A 165 -11.59 31.91 16.65
C GLU A 165 -11.59 30.36 16.56
N MET A 166 -10.42 29.74 16.64
CA MET A 166 -10.29 28.28 16.57
C MET A 166 -10.79 27.56 17.84
N ILE A 167 -10.62 28.17 19.01
CA ILE A 167 -11.22 27.69 20.26
C ILE A 167 -12.74 27.78 20.18
N GLU A 168 -13.29 28.90 19.70
CA GLU A 168 -14.73 29.05 19.52
C GLU A 168 -15.29 28.02 18.52
N HIS A 169 -14.57 27.79 17.41
CA HIS A 169 -14.93 26.77 16.43
C HIS A 169 -14.88 25.34 17.01
N GLN A 170 -13.93 25.05 17.89
CA GLN A 170 -13.86 23.78 18.63
C GLN A 170 -15.06 23.64 19.58
N GLU A 171 -15.37 24.65 20.38
CA GLU A 171 -16.50 24.64 21.30
C GLU A 171 -17.84 24.46 20.57
N ALA A 172 -18.00 25.12 19.41
CA ALA A 172 -19.17 24.94 18.56
C ALA A 172 -19.30 23.50 18.04
N ALA A 173 -18.17 22.89 17.64
CA ALA A 173 -18.15 21.50 17.20
C ALA A 173 -18.46 20.51 18.34
N GLU A 174 -17.97 20.76 19.56
CA GLU A 174 -18.27 19.95 20.74
C GLU A 174 -19.75 20.03 21.12
N LYS A 175 -20.34 21.24 21.08
CA LYS A 175 -21.79 21.44 21.28
C LYS A 175 -22.62 20.69 20.25
N ALA A 176 -22.26 20.80 18.97
CA ALA A 176 -22.95 20.09 17.89
C ALA A 176 -22.86 18.57 18.03
N ALA A 177 -21.68 18.04 18.41
CA ALA A 177 -21.51 16.60 18.65
C ALA A 177 -22.36 16.11 19.84
N HIS A 178 -22.45 16.90 20.91
CA HIS A 178 -23.32 16.58 22.05
C HIS A 178 -24.82 16.65 21.69
N GLU A 179 -25.22 17.53 20.76
CA GLU A 179 -26.60 17.61 20.27
C GLU A 179 -26.97 16.43 19.35
N GLU A 180 -26.05 15.97 18.50
CA GLU A 180 -26.24 14.80 17.62
C GLU A 180 -26.38 13.48 18.44
N ASP A 181 -25.80 13.40 19.64
CA ASP A 181 -25.88 12.23 20.53
C ASP A 181 -27.18 12.15 21.36
N LYS A 182 -28.10 13.13 21.21
CA LYS A 182 -29.46 13.03 21.77
C LYS A 182 -30.31 12.09 20.90
N PRO A 183 -30.95 11.05 21.47
CA PRO A 183 -31.85 10.20 20.69
C PRO A 183 -32.97 11.05 20.08
N PRO A 184 -33.35 10.81 18.81
CA PRO A 184 -34.35 11.63 18.14
C PRO A 184 -35.67 11.57 18.92
N LEU A 185 -36.23 12.75 19.24
CA LEU A 185 -37.48 12.94 19.99
C LEU A 185 -38.74 12.38 19.27
N HIS A 186 -38.60 11.71 18.13
CA HIS A 186 -39.70 11.12 17.37
C HIS A 186 -39.35 9.72 16.86
N ALA A 187 -39.22 8.76 17.76
CA ALA A 187 -39.32 7.32 17.44
C ALA A 187 -40.71 6.78 17.79
N THR A 188 -41.76 7.41 17.28
CA THR A 188 -43.10 6.81 17.18
C THR A 188 -43.67 7.12 15.81
N ASN A 189 -43.07 6.55 14.77
CA ASN A 189 -43.81 6.32 13.55
C ASN A 189 -43.66 4.84 13.20
N SER A 190 -44.59 4.07 13.74
CA SER A 190 -44.85 2.69 13.33
C SER A 190 -45.22 2.71 11.85
N LEU A 191 -44.22 2.58 10.98
CA LEU A 191 -44.44 2.24 9.58
C LEU A 191 -44.95 0.81 9.55
N GLN A 192 -46.28 0.66 9.53
CA GLN A 192 -46.87 -0.61 9.11
C GLN A 192 -46.42 -0.90 7.67
N PRO A 193 -45.96 -2.12 7.37
CA PRO A 193 -45.58 -2.46 6.00
C PRO A 193 -46.82 -2.42 5.11
N VAL A 194 -46.79 -1.58 4.09
CA VAL A 194 -47.78 -1.55 3.01
C VAL A 194 -47.73 -2.91 2.31
N ARG A 195 -48.74 -3.75 2.53
CA ARG A 195 -48.97 -4.95 1.73
C ARG A 195 -49.44 -4.50 0.34
N TYR A 196 -48.66 -4.81 -0.69
CA TYR A 196 -49.13 -4.72 -2.07
C TYR A 196 -49.81 -6.05 -2.43
N ASP A 197 -51.13 -6.04 -2.54
CA ASP A 197 -51.92 -7.13 -3.13
C ASP A 197 -51.70 -7.14 -4.65
N TRP A 198 -51.10 -8.21 -5.18
CA TRP A 198 -50.83 -8.37 -6.61
C TRP A 198 -51.83 -9.23 -7.38
N ASP A 199 -52.95 -9.64 -6.78
CA ASP A 199 -53.92 -10.51 -7.44
C ASP A 199 -55.28 -9.82 -7.68
N VAL A 200 -55.32 -8.97 -8.71
CA VAL A 200 -56.57 -8.67 -9.42
C VAL A 200 -56.27 -8.57 -10.93
N ALA A 201 -56.35 -9.70 -11.64
CA ALA A 201 -56.85 -9.73 -13.02
C ALA A 201 -57.06 -11.16 -13.55
N LYS A 202 -58.34 -11.53 -13.60
CA LYS A 202 -59.02 -12.49 -14.50
C LYS A 202 -58.98 -13.98 -14.19
#